data_AF-A0A8J5VV30-F1
#
_entry.id   AF-A0A8J5VV30-F1
#
_cell.length_a   1.000
_cell.length_b   1.000
_cell.length_c   1.000
_cell.angle_alpha   90.00
_cell.angle_beta   90.00
_cell.angle_gamma   90.00
#
_symmetry.space_group_name_H-M   'P 1'
#
loop_
_entity.id
_entity.type
_entity.pdbx_description
1 polymer ?
#
loop_
_entity_poly.entity_id
_entity_poly.type
_entity_poly.pdbx_seq_one_letter_code
_entity_poly.pdbx_strand_id
1 'polypeptide(L)'
;MQRLLAGSLVASTPRLFPIADSFLRRRRPLRSQLPVLLFNRRSWSKSRKVSRGISMAYRKVNKQGDLCSEGMLSHILWWKEKMERCTKPSSMQLTQRLVYSNILGLDPTLRNGSMKDGNLNMEMLQFKSKFPREVLLCRVGDFYEAVGFDACILVEHAGLNPFGGSRSDSTPKAGCPVMNLRQTLDGLTRCGYSVCIVEEIQGPTQARARKGRFISG
;
A
#
# COMPACT_ATOMS: atom_id res chain seq x y z
N MET A 1 59.30 -28.44 31.64
CA MET A 1 58.11 -29.30 31.56
C MET A 1 57.74 -29.47 30.09
N GLN A 2 57.73 -30.72 29.58
CA GLN A 2 56.93 -31.31 28.46
C GLN A 2 56.69 -30.50 27.16
N ARG A 3 56.72 -30.96 25.91
CA ARG A 3 56.75 -32.24 25.13
C ARG A 3 56.97 -31.77 23.66
N LEU A 4 57.92 -32.31 22.87
CA LEU A 4 57.79 -33.37 21.84
C LEU A 4 56.93 -33.09 20.57
N LEU A 5 57.57 -33.38 19.40
CA LEU A 5 57.08 -33.80 18.06
C LEU A 5 56.73 -32.69 17.03
N ALA A 6 57.49 -32.57 15.92
CA ALA A 6 57.39 -33.27 14.61
C ALA A 6 56.19 -32.76 13.77
N GLY A 7 56.22 -32.52 12.45
CA GLY A 7 57.17 -32.67 11.37
C GLY A 7 56.46 -32.31 10.05
N SER A 8 57.20 -32.39 8.93
CA SER A 8 56.78 -32.38 7.51
C SER A 8 56.58 -31.04 6.77
N LEU A 9 57.58 -30.81 5.91
CA LEU A 9 57.56 -30.03 4.67
C LEU A 9 56.81 -30.80 3.57
N VAL A 10 55.94 -30.13 2.81
CA VAL A 10 55.65 -30.47 1.41
C VAL A 10 55.44 -29.18 0.62
N ALA A 11 56.26 -29.00 -0.40
CA ALA A 11 56.15 -27.94 -1.40
C ALA A 11 55.47 -28.49 -2.67
N SER A 12 54.66 -27.68 -3.35
CA SER A 12 54.66 -27.51 -4.82
C SER A 12 53.51 -26.63 -5.30
N THR A 13 53.85 -25.73 -6.23
CA THR A 13 53.01 -24.75 -6.93
C THR A 13 52.63 -25.29 -8.33
N PRO A 14 52.23 -24.46 -9.31
CA PRO A 14 50.86 -24.04 -9.63
C PRO A 14 50.43 -24.52 -11.05
N ARG A 15 49.15 -24.39 -11.43
CA ARG A 15 48.74 -24.44 -12.86
C ARG A 15 47.62 -23.45 -13.19
N LEU A 16 47.83 -22.73 -14.28
CA LEU A 16 46.96 -21.74 -14.92
C LEU A 16 46.29 -22.30 -16.20
N PHE A 17 45.18 -21.64 -16.61
CA PHE A 17 44.58 -21.52 -17.96
C PHE A 17 43.76 -22.70 -18.55
N PRO A 18 42.92 -22.51 -19.61
CA PRO A 18 42.06 -21.37 -20.02
C PRO A 18 40.64 -21.76 -20.59
N ILE A 19 39.82 -20.72 -20.87
CA ILE A 19 38.85 -20.47 -21.97
C ILE A 19 38.14 -21.65 -22.69
N ALA A 20 36.80 -21.60 -22.77
CA ALA A 20 36.06 -21.96 -24.00
C ALA A 20 34.64 -21.33 -24.05
N ASP A 21 34.49 -20.35 -24.94
CA ASP A 21 33.24 -19.93 -25.56
C ASP A 21 32.54 -21.09 -26.28
N SER A 22 31.21 -21.13 -26.27
CA SER A 22 30.46 -21.79 -27.35
C SER A 22 29.15 -21.08 -27.65
N PHE A 23 29.27 -20.10 -28.55
CA PHE A 23 28.20 -19.63 -29.42
C PHE A 23 27.65 -20.80 -30.26
N LEU A 24 26.41 -21.20 -30.03
CA LEU A 24 25.63 -21.97 -31.02
C LEU A 24 24.64 -21.04 -31.73
N ARG A 25 25.16 -20.34 -32.74
CA ARG A 25 24.39 -19.89 -33.91
C ARG A 25 24.39 -21.01 -34.95
N ARG A 26 23.21 -21.53 -35.31
CA ARG A 26 22.80 -22.15 -36.60
C ARG A 26 21.46 -22.86 -36.30
N ARG A 27 20.42 -22.89 -37.13
CA ARG A 27 20.14 -22.43 -38.48
C ARG A 27 18.61 -22.49 -38.62
N ARG A 28 18.01 -21.59 -39.40
CA ARG A 28 16.62 -21.68 -39.86
C ARG A 28 16.39 -22.98 -40.66
N PRO A 29 15.15 -23.49 -40.66
CA PRO A 29 14.57 -23.95 -41.91
C PRO A 29 13.26 -23.22 -42.26
N LEU A 30 12.82 -23.55 -43.45
CA LEU A 30 12.05 -22.77 -44.41
C LEU A 30 10.57 -23.17 -44.38
N ARG A 31 9.69 -22.16 -44.35
CA ARG A 31 8.45 -22.00 -45.15
C ARG A 31 7.55 -23.22 -45.45
N SER A 32 6.31 -23.15 -44.97
CA SER A 32 5.07 -23.59 -45.65
C SER A 32 3.91 -22.73 -45.08
N GLN A 33 3.38 -21.75 -45.83
CA GLN A 33 2.12 -21.76 -46.61
C GLN A 33 0.97 -22.50 -45.90
N LEU A 34 -0.07 -21.83 -45.38
CA LEU A 34 -1.32 -21.39 -46.05
C LEU A 34 -2.22 -20.70 -44.97
N PRO A 35 -3.45 -20.22 -45.25
CA PRO A 35 -3.96 -19.42 -46.37
C PRO A 35 -4.53 -18.06 -45.90
N VAL A 36 -4.67 -17.15 -46.87
CA VAL A 36 -5.28 -15.83 -46.73
C VAL A 36 -6.79 -15.94 -46.52
N LEU A 37 -7.30 -15.42 -45.41
CA LEU A 37 -8.70 -15.02 -45.28
C LEU A 37 -8.78 -13.50 -45.18
N LEU A 38 -9.24 -12.91 -46.28
CA LEU A 38 -9.80 -11.57 -46.38
C LEU A 38 -10.93 -11.41 -45.37
N PHE A 39 -10.86 -10.43 -44.46
CA PHE A 39 -12.05 -9.69 -44.06
C PHE A 39 -11.72 -8.30 -43.51
N ASN A 40 -12.22 -7.31 -44.24
CA ASN A 40 -12.62 -5.96 -43.88
C ASN A 40 -11.66 -5.02 -43.11
N ARG A 41 -11.01 -4.20 -43.93
CA ARG A 41 -10.53 -2.85 -43.65
C ARG A 41 -11.71 -1.97 -43.22
N ARG A 42 -11.77 -1.56 -41.94
CA ARG A 42 -12.64 -0.46 -41.52
C ARG A 42 -11.84 0.53 -40.65
N SER A 43 -11.37 1.56 -41.34
CA SER A 43 -11.28 2.96 -40.88
C SER A 43 -10.79 3.20 -39.45
N TRP A 44 -9.52 3.56 -39.36
CA TRP A 44 -8.87 4.30 -38.28
C TRP A 44 -9.55 5.66 -38.04
N SER A 45 -10.48 5.73 -37.09
CA SER A 45 -11.03 7.00 -36.61
C SER A 45 -10.17 7.55 -35.47
N LYS A 46 -9.50 8.68 -35.73
CA LYS A 46 -8.76 9.49 -34.76
C LYS A 46 -9.62 9.76 -33.53
N SER A 47 -9.24 9.26 -32.36
CA SER A 47 -9.86 9.67 -31.11
C SER A 47 -9.32 11.04 -30.71
N ARG A 48 -10.19 12.04 -30.78
CA ARG A 48 -9.92 13.41 -30.33
C ARG A 48 -9.53 13.39 -28.85
N LYS A 49 -8.37 13.98 -28.54
CA LYS A 49 -7.99 14.41 -27.19
C LYS A 49 -9.13 15.26 -26.61
N VAL A 50 -9.79 14.74 -25.58
CA VAL A 50 -10.54 15.54 -24.61
C VAL A 50 -9.80 15.41 -23.28
N SER A 51 -8.77 16.23 -23.14
CA SER A 51 -8.17 16.56 -21.86
C SER A 51 -9.18 17.37 -21.06
N ARG A 52 -10.01 16.69 -20.27
CA ARG A 52 -10.67 17.31 -19.12
C ARG A 52 -9.88 16.91 -17.88
N GLY A 53 -8.85 17.68 -17.59
CA GLY A 53 -8.23 17.67 -16.28
C GLY A 53 -9.29 18.09 -15.27
N ILE A 54 -9.71 17.17 -14.41
CA ILE A 54 -10.61 17.49 -13.29
C ILE A 54 -9.72 18.13 -12.23
N SER A 55 -9.48 19.43 -12.36
CA SER A 55 -9.10 20.27 -11.23
C SER A 55 -10.31 20.37 -10.30
N MET A 56 -10.35 19.53 -9.27
CA MET A 56 -11.45 19.52 -8.30
C MET A 56 -11.25 20.71 -7.35
N ALA A 57 -11.86 21.84 -7.70
CA ALA A 57 -11.92 23.03 -6.85
C ALA A 57 -12.81 22.73 -5.63
N TYR A 58 -12.22 22.88 -4.44
CA TYR A 58 -12.92 22.84 -3.16
C TYR A 58 -13.99 23.94 -3.12
N ARG A 59 -15.27 23.55 -3.08
CA ARG A 59 -16.34 24.42 -2.58
C ARG A 59 -16.38 24.27 -1.06
N LYS A 60 -16.08 25.37 -0.38
CA LYS A 60 -16.30 25.60 1.04
C LYS A 60 -17.76 25.31 1.39
N VAL A 61 -18.05 24.11 1.87
CA VAL A 61 -19.33 23.79 2.52
C VAL A 61 -19.19 24.18 3.98
N ASN A 62 -19.58 25.41 4.27
CA ASN A 62 -19.99 25.81 5.60
C ASN A 62 -21.51 25.96 5.57
N LYS A 63 -22.21 24.91 6.00
CA LYS A 63 -23.60 24.86 6.50
C LYS A 63 -24.07 23.42 6.46
N GLN A 64 -24.29 22.87 7.65
CA GLN A 64 -25.20 21.80 8.10
C GLN A 64 -24.49 20.93 9.16
N GLY A 65 -24.46 21.45 10.38
CA GLY A 65 -24.66 20.58 11.53
C GLY A 65 -26.08 20.00 11.45
N ASP A 66 -26.29 18.87 12.11
CA ASP A 66 -27.61 18.27 12.46
C ASP A 66 -28.23 17.17 11.59
N LEU A 67 -27.57 16.68 10.53
CA LEU A 67 -27.94 15.37 9.91
C LEU A 67 -26.73 14.44 9.68
N CYS A 68 -25.53 14.85 10.13
CA CYS A 68 -24.26 14.14 9.92
C CYS A 68 -23.85 13.19 11.06
N SER A 69 -24.62 13.03 12.14
CA SER A 69 -24.17 12.23 13.29
C SER A 69 -24.60 10.76 13.24
N GLU A 70 -25.88 10.44 12.99
CA GLU A 70 -26.38 9.08 13.22
C GLU A 70 -25.81 8.04 12.24
N GLY A 71 -25.81 8.36 10.94
CA GLY A 71 -25.23 7.47 9.92
C GLY A 71 -23.74 7.21 10.16
N MET A 72 -22.99 8.25 10.55
CA MET A 72 -21.56 8.13 10.83
C MET A 72 -21.27 7.33 12.11
N LEU A 73 -22.08 7.51 13.15
CA LEU A 73 -22.00 6.73 14.39
C LEU A 73 -22.22 5.23 14.13
N SER A 74 -23.14 4.86 13.23
CA SER A 74 -23.34 3.45 12.87
C SER A 74 -22.06 2.81 12.29
N HIS A 75 -21.28 3.56 11.51
CA HIS A 75 -20.01 3.10 10.97
C HIS A 75 -18.93 2.99 12.05
N ILE A 76 -18.88 3.94 12.98
CA ILE A 76 -17.94 3.91 14.09
C ILE A 76 -18.22 2.71 15.02
N LEU A 77 -19.49 2.46 15.34
CA LEU A 77 -19.89 1.31 16.15
C LEU A 77 -19.58 -0.02 15.46
N TRP A 78 -19.78 -0.08 14.15
CA TRP A 78 -19.37 -1.25 13.36
C TRP A 78 -17.85 -1.50 13.46
N TRP A 79 -17.04 -0.45 13.37
CA TRP A 79 -15.59 -0.56 13.56
C TRP A 79 -15.22 -0.96 14.99
N LYS A 80 -15.91 -0.43 16.00
CA LYS A 80 -15.73 -0.83 17.39
C LYS A 80 -15.96 -2.33 17.59
N GLU A 81 -17.05 -2.87 17.07
CA GLU A 81 -17.34 -4.32 17.12
C GLU A 81 -16.28 -5.15 16.36
N LYS A 82 -15.62 -4.59 15.34
CA LYS A 82 -14.49 -5.24 14.67
C LYS A 82 -13.23 -5.22 15.55
N MET A 83 -12.95 -4.12 16.23
CA MET A 83 -11.79 -4.00 17.11
C MET A 83 -11.90 -4.93 18.34
N GLU A 84 -13.12 -5.16 18.84
CA GLU A 84 -13.38 -6.11 19.93
C GLU A 84 -13.14 -7.57 19.54
N ARG A 85 -13.15 -7.88 18.23
CA ARG A 85 -12.85 -9.22 17.70
C ARG A 85 -11.37 -9.44 17.40
N CYS A 86 -10.52 -8.42 17.55
CA CYS A 86 -9.08 -8.56 17.34
C CYS A 86 -8.48 -9.46 18.43
N THR A 87 -7.71 -10.47 18.00
CA THR A 87 -7.14 -11.48 18.90
C THR A 87 -5.63 -11.36 19.07
N LYS A 88 -4.93 -10.78 18.09
CA LYS A 88 -3.47 -10.71 18.14
C LYS A 88 -3.01 -9.69 19.19
N PRO A 89 -1.91 -9.96 19.93
CA PRO A 89 -1.41 -9.03 20.94
C PRO A 89 -1.01 -7.68 20.32
N SER A 90 -0.44 -7.70 19.11
CA SER A 90 -0.03 -6.48 18.40
C SER A 90 -1.23 -5.62 17.97
N SER A 91 -2.36 -6.21 17.57
CA SER A 91 -3.56 -5.46 17.21
C SER A 91 -4.25 -4.91 18.46
N MET A 92 -4.34 -5.70 19.53
CA MET A 92 -4.88 -5.25 20.82
C MET A 92 -4.14 -4.02 21.38
N GLN A 93 -2.80 -4.00 21.28
CA GLN A 93 -1.99 -2.85 21.69
C GLN A 93 -2.31 -1.57 20.90
N LEU A 94 -2.66 -1.70 19.62
CA LEU A 94 -3.10 -0.56 18.81
C LEU A 94 -4.50 -0.12 19.19
N THR A 95 -5.42 -1.08 19.40
CA THR A 95 -6.82 -0.81 19.74
C THR A 95 -6.96 0.03 21.01
N GLN A 96 -6.07 -0.17 21.98
CA GLN A 96 -6.02 0.62 23.22
C GLN A 96 -5.79 2.12 23.00
N ARG A 97 -5.22 2.51 21.86
CA ARG A 97 -4.89 3.91 21.52
C ARG A 97 -5.90 4.54 20.56
N LEU A 98 -6.94 3.81 20.19
CA LEU A 98 -7.97 4.29 19.29
C LEU A 98 -9.02 5.12 20.03
N VAL A 99 -9.58 6.09 19.32
CA VAL A 99 -10.70 6.88 19.80
C VAL A 99 -11.88 6.68 18.87
N TYR A 100 -13.04 6.35 19.42
CA TYR A 100 -14.27 6.12 18.66
C TYR A 100 -15.08 7.40 18.43
N SER A 101 -14.39 8.53 18.23
CA SER A 101 -15.01 9.84 17.93
C SER A 101 -15.05 10.15 16.44
N ASN A 102 -14.16 9.53 15.66
CA ASN A 102 -14.05 9.70 14.22
C ASN A 102 -14.04 8.34 13.50
N ILE A 103 -14.32 8.35 12.20
CA ILE A 103 -14.35 7.13 11.37
C ILE A 103 -12.97 6.53 11.10
N LEU A 104 -11.89 7.26 11.38
CA LEU A 104 -10.53 6.74 11.26
C LEU A 104 -10.06 6.06 12.55
N GLY A 105 -10.64 6.38 13.70
CA GLY A 105 -10.19 5.88 15.00
C GLY A 105 -8.97 6.63 15.56
N LEU A 106 -8.63 7.81 15.03
CA LEU A 106 -7.42 8.55 15.43
C LEU A 106 -7.68 9.51 16.57
N ASP A 107 -6.76 9.50 17.53
CA ASP A 107 -6.66 10.55 18.54
C ASP A 107 -5.80 11.72 18.01
N PRO A 108 -6.37 12.94 17.87
CA PRO A 108 -5.60 14.11 17.45
C PRO A 108 -4.56 14.59 18.47
N THR A 109 -4.61 14.12 19.72
CA THR A 109 -3.62 14.45 20.76
C THR A 109 -2.33 13.64 20.64
N LEU A 110 -2.40 12.47 20.00
CA LEU A 110 -1.24 11.60 19.80
C LEU A 110 -0.27 12.17 18.77
N ARG A 111 0.98 11.73 18.88
CA ARG A 111 2.02 12.04 17.91
C ARG A 111 1.60 11.52 16.53
N ASN A 112 1.70 12.39 15.54
CA ASN A 112 1.28 12.17 14.15
C ASN A 112 -0.24 11.98 13.98
N GLY A 113 -1.06 12.29 14.99
CA GLY A 113 -2.52 12.19 14.96
C GLY A 113 -3.24 13.45 14.48
N SER A 114 -2.52 14.56 14.33
CA SER A 114 -3.08 15.87 13.93
C SER A 114 -4.00 15.77 12.71
N MET A 115 -5.25 16.25 12.85
CA MET A 115 -6.25 16.29 11.77
C MET A 115 -6.44 17.71 11.21
N LYS A 116 -5.38 18.52 11.21
CA LYS A 116 -5.44 19.88 10.63
C LYS A 116 -5.59 19.83 9.11
N ASP A 117 -6.22 20.87 8.56
CA ASP A 117 -6.33 21.06 7.11
C ASP A 117 -4.95 21.05 6.46
N GLY A 118 -4.88 20.35 5.33
CA GLY A 118 -3.60 20.05 4.74
C GLY A 118 -2.74 19.21 5.67
N ASN A 119 -3.27 18.13 6.26
CA ASN A 119 -2.49 16.97 6.73
C ASN A 119 -2.95 15.71 5.98
N LEU A 120 -2.06 14.72 5.80
CA LEU A 120 -2.41 13.46 5.15
C LEU A 120 -3.58 12.77 5.85
N ASN A 121 -3.63 12.80 7.18
CA ASN A 121 -4.73 12.21 7.95
C ASN A 121 -6.08 12.86 7.60
N MET A 122 -6.10 14.17 7.34
CA MET A 122 -7.32 14.88 6.95
C MET A 122 -7.75 14.49 5.53
N GLU A 123 -6.80 14.32 4.59
CA GLU A 123 -7.08 13.79 3.25
C GLU A 123 -7.61 12.35 3.32
N MET A 124 -7.01 11.49 4.14
CA MET A 124 -7.48 10.12 4.40
C MET A 124 -8.91 10.11 4.95
N LEU A 125 -9.24 11.01 5.88
CA LEU A 125 -10.58 11.13 6.45
C LEU A 125 -11.63 11.44 5.37
N GLN A 126 -11.29 12.29 4.40
CA GLN A 126 -12.15 12.63 3.27
C GLN A 126 -12.41 11.43 2.35
N PHE A 127 -11.37 10.63 2.07
CA PHE A 127 -11.55 9.40 1.29
C PHE A 127 -12.35 8.35 2.06
N LYS A 128 -12.04 8.16 3.35
CA LYS A 128 -12.75 7.23 4.24
C LYS A 128 -14.24 7.57 4.36
N SER A 129 -14.60 8.85 4.34
CA SER A 129 -16.01 9.28 4.40
C SER A 129 -16.85 8.79 3.21
N LYS A 130 -16.22 8.50 2.06
CA LYS A 130 -16.89 7.93 0.88
C LYS A 130 -17.09 6.42 1.00
N PHE A 131 -16.15 5.75 1.66
CA PHE A 131 -16.13 4.30 1.84
C PHE A 131 -15.93 3.94 3.33
N PRO A 132 -16.91 4.25 4.20
CA PRO A 132 -16.70 4.22 5.64
C PRO A 132 -16.49 2.81 6.22
N ARG A 133 -16.93 1.75 5.53
CA ARG A 133 -16.77 0.34 5.95
C ARG A 133 -15.64 -0.40 5.25
N GLU A 134 -14.96 0.24 4.31
CA GLU A 134 -13.84 -0.38 3.57
C GLU A 134 -12.51 -0.07 4.25
N VAL A 135 -11.54 -0.97 4.11
CA VAL A 135 -10.19 -0.74 4.61
C VAL A 135 -9.48 0.24 3.69
N LEU A 136 -9.04 1.38 4.21
CA LEU A 136 -8.38 2.40 3.39
C LEU A 136 -6.85 2.19 3.37
N LEU A 137 -6.29 2.01 2.18
CA LEU A 137 -4.84 1.99 1.94
C LEU A 137 -4.44 3.21 1.10
N CYS A 138 -3.65 4.11 1.68
CA CYS A 138 -3.14 5.27 0.96
C CYS A 138 -1.68 5.08 0.57
N ARG A 139 -1.36 5.28 -0.71
CA ARG A 139 0.01 5.32 -1.16
C ARG A 139 0.70 6.58 -0.66
N VAL A 140 1.91 6.39 -0.13
CA VAL A 140 2.83 7.43 0.31
C VAL A 140 4.24 7.02 -0.12
N GLY A 141 4.67 7.55 -1.27
CA GLY A 141 5.93 7.11 -1.89
C GLY A 141 5.90 5.62 -2.29
N ASP A 142 6.80 4.84 -1.69
CA ASP A 142 7.00 3.41 -2.00
C ASP A 142 6.24 2.47 -1.05
N PHE A 143 5.33 3.01 -0.23
CA PHE A 143 4.53 2.27 0.72
C PHE A 143 3.04 2.56 0.57
N TYR A 144 2.22 1.57 0.90
CA TYR A 144 0.82 1.77 1.24
C TYR A 144 0.68 1.82 2.75
N GLU A 145 0.06 2.88 3.24
CA GLU A 145 -0.10 3.17 4.66
C GLU A 145 -1.57 3.28 5.02
N ALA A 146 -1.91 2.80 6.21
CA ALA A 146 -3.20 2.99 6.86
C ALA A 146 -3.01 3.42 8.31
N VAL A 147 -4.05 4.03 8.87
CA VAL A 147 -4.03 4.61 10.21
C VAL A 147 -5.27 4.17 11.00
N GLY A 148 -5.16 4.17 12.32
CA GLY A 148 -6.28 3.95 13.23
C GLY A 148 -6.93 2.56 13.08
N PHE A 149 -8.25 2.50 12.87
CA PHE A 149 -8.98 1.24 12.70
C PHE A 149 -8.39 0.38 11.58
N ASP A 150 -8.08 1.00 10.44
CA ASP A 150 -7.54 0.31 9.27
C ASP A 150 -6.17 -0.30 9.55
N ALA A 151 -5.33 0.42 10.31
CA ALA A 151 -4.03 -0.10 10.73
C ALA A 151 -4.18 -1.37 11.60
N CYS A 152 -5.18 -1.39 12.49
CA CYS A 152 -5.43 -2.56 13.35
C CYS A 152 -5.86 -3.78 12.53
N ILE A 153 -6.72 -3.59 11.53
CA ILE A 153 -7.13 -4.65 10.60
C ILE A 153 -5.95 -5.19 9.80
N LEU A 154 -5.05 -4.32 9.33
CA LEU A 154 -3.85 -4.76 8.62
C LEU A 154 -2.94 -5.64 9.48
N VAL A 155 -2.75 -5.27 10.75
CA VAL A 155 -1.96 -6.07 11.69
C VAL A 155 -2.66 -7.38 12.02
N GLU A 156 -3.98 -7.33 12.25
CA GLU A 156 -4.79 -8.50 12.60
C GLU A 156 -4.86 -9.51 11.44
N HIS A 157 -5.20 -9.08 10.24
CA HIS A 157 -5.56 -9.99 9.15
C HIS A 157 -4.46 -10.14 8.09
N ALA A 158 -3.73 -9.07 7.76
CA ALA A 158 -2.64 -9.15 6.78
C ALA A 158 -1.27 -9.49 7.40
N GLY A 159 -1.18 -9.59 8.73
CA GLY A 159 0.05 -9.96 9.43
C GLY A 159 1.17 -8.94 9.29
N LEU A 160 0.81 -7.67 9.05
CA LEU A 160 1.77 -6.57 8.96
C LEU A 160 2.20 -6.12 10.36
N ASN A 161 3.37 -5.48 10.43
CA ASN A 161 3.86 -4.90 11.68
C ASN A 161 3.40 -3.44 11.82
N PRO A 162 3.01 -3.01 13.04
CA PRO A 162 2.71 -1.60 13.29
C PRO A 162 3.94 -0.72 13.11
N PHE A 163 3.75 0.45 12.52
CA PHE A 163 4.76 1.49 12.42
C PHE A 163 4.91 2.17 13.79
N GLY A 164 6.15 2.51 14.16
CA GLY A 164 6.42 3.20 15.43
C GLY A 164 6.59 2.27 16.66
N GLY A 165 6.36 0.96 16.51
CA GLY A 165 6.62 -0.04 17.54
C GLY A 165 5.75 0.12 18.79
N SER A 166 6.31 -0.20 19.96
CA SER A 166 5.60 -0.19 21.26
C SER A 166 5.34 1.22 21.84
N ARG A 167 5.67 2.28 21.09
CA ARG A 167 5.52 3.68 21.54
C ARG A 167 4.05 4.06 21.74
N SER A 168 3.64 4.22 23.00
CA SER A 168 2.26 4.54 23.39
C SER A 168 1.79 5.93 22.99
N ASP A 169 2.71 6.87 22.75
CA ASP A 169 2.43 8.24 22.34
C ASP A 169 2.13 8.38 20.84
N SER A 170 2.33 7.32 20.06
CA SER A 170 2.20 7.34 18.60
C SER A 170 0.85 6.83 18.12
N THR A 171 0.31 7.52 17.10
CA THR A 171 -0.93 7.13 16.44
C THR A 171 -0.81 5.75 15.80
N PRO A 172 -1.82 4.86 15.96
CA PRO A 172 -1.83 3.56 15.30
C PRO A 172 -1.65 3.69 13.79
N LYS A 173 -0.61 3.07 13.26
CA LYS A 173 -0.27 3.10 11.84
C LYS A 173 0.33 1.77 11.43
N ALA A 174 0.00 1.31 10.23
CA ALA A 174 0.57 0.11 9.65
C ALA A 174 0.64 0.28 8.13
N GLY A 175 1.48 -0.51 7.46
CA GLY A 175 1.64 -0.41 6.03
C GLY A 175 2.50 -1.51 5.44
N CYS A 176 2.50 -1.58 4.12
CA CYS A 176 3.31 -2.52 3.36
C CYS A 176 4.03 -1.81 2.20
N PRO A 177 5.19 -2.32 1.76
CA PRO A 177 5.83 -1.87 0.53
C PRO A 177 4.90 -2.07 -0.68
N VAL A 178 5.00 -1.20 -1.68
CA VAL A 178 4.17 -1.28 -2.91
C VAL A 178 4.24 -2.66 -3.57
N MET A 179 5.42 -3.29 -3.59
CA MET A 179 5.62 -4.63 -4.14
C MET A 179 4.84 -5.74 -3.40
N ASN A 180 4.51 -5.53 -2.12
CA ASN A 180 3.79 -6.50 -1.29
C ASN A 180 2.27 -6.27 -1.28
N LEU A 181 1.78 -5.24 -1.98
CA LEU A 181 0.36 -4.86 -1.96
C LEU A 181 -0.55 -6.05 -2.24
N ARG A 182 -0.26 -6.83 -3.30
CA ARG A 182 -1.11 -7.95 -3.71
C ARG A 182 -1.26 -9.00 -2.59
N GLN A 183 -0.16 -9.34 -1.92
CA GLN A 183 -0.19 -10.28 -0.80
C GLN A 183 -1.03 -9.73 0.37
N THR A 184 -0.89 -8.44 0.67
CA THR A 184 -1.68 -7.78 1.71
C THR A 184 -3.17 -7.77 1.37
N LEU A 185 -3.54 -7.45 0.12
CA LEU A 185 -4.92 -7.48 -0.36
C LEU A 185 -5.51 -8.89 -0.30
N ASP A 186 -4.75 -9.92 -0.65
CA ASP A 186 -5.20 -11.31 -0.54
C ASP A 186 -5.52 -11.67 0.92
N GLY A 187 -4.71 -11.21 1.88
CA GLY A 187 -4.98 -11.43 3.30
C GLY A 187 -6.28 -10.78 3.77
N LEU A 188 -6.55 -9.54 3.35
CA LEU A 188 -7.75 -8.79 3.72
C LEU A 188 -9.02 -9.37 3.09
N THR A 189 -8.95 -9.67 1.79
CA THR A 189 -10.11 -10.16 1.02
C THR A 189 -10.52 -11.57 1.42
N ARG A 190 -9.57 -12.45 1.78
CA ARG A 190 -9.88 -13.77 2.38
C ARG A 190 -10.67 -13.65 3.69
N CYS A 191 -10.45 -12.58 4.44
CA CYS A 191 -11.19 -12.28 5.67
C CYS A 191 -12.52 -11.54 5.41
N GLY A 192 -12.90 -11.34 4.14
CA GLY A 192 -14.15 -10.69 3.74
C GLY A 192 -14.13 -9.16 3.80
N TYR A 193 -12.95 -8.54 3.89
CA TYR A 193 -12.85 -7.08 3.84
C TYR A 193 -12.79 -6.59 2.40
N SER A 194 -13.54 -5.52 2.13
CA SER A 194 -13.37 -4.69 0.93
C SER A 194 -12.31 -3.63 1.21
N VAL A 195 -11.50 -3.31 0.21
CA VAL A 195 -10.34 -2.43 0.36
C VAL A 195 -10.42 -1.28 -0.64
N CYS A 196 -10.29 -0.05 -0.13
CA CYS A 196 -10.22 1.17 -0.93
C CYS A 196 -8.75 1.58 -1.07
N ILE A 197 -8.23 1.63 -2.30
CA ILE A 197 -6.84 1.99 -2.57
C ILE A 197 -6.80 3.44 -3.06
N VAL A 198 -6.00 4.26 -2.41
CA VAL A 198 -5.74 5.65 -2.80
C VAL A 198 -4.32 5.75 -3.34
N GLU A 199 -4.19 6.09 -4.61
CA GLU A 199 -2.93 6.24 -5.32
C GLU A 199 -2.44 7.69 -5.28
N GLU A 200 -1.11 7.86 -5.34
CA GLU A 200 -0.51 9.17 -5.58
C GLU A 200 -0.45 9.43 -7.09
N ILE A 201 -0.81 10.66 -7.50
CA ILE A 201 -0.62 11.10 -8.87
C ILE A 201 0.89 11.08 -9.17
N GLN A 202 1.26 10.26 -10.15
CA GLN A 202 2.64 10.17 -10.63
C GLN A 202 2.91 11.35 -11.57
N GLY A 203 3.93 12.15 -11.28
CA GLY A 203 4.33 13.28 -12.11
C GLY A 203 5.24 14.27 -11.41
N PRO A 204 5.89 15.18 -12.16
CA PRO A 204 6.73 16.23 -11.59
C PRO A 204 5.86 17.12 -10.70
N THR A 205 6.09 17.00 -9.39
CA THR A 205 5.47 17.87 -8.39
C THR A 205 6.53 18.87 -7.95
N GLN A 206 6.15 20.13 -7.73
CA GLN A 206 7.09 21.11 -7.19
C GLN A 206 7.74 20.58 -5.91
N ALA A 207 9.04 20.81 -5.73
CA ALA A 207 9.72 20.42 -4.51
C ALA A 207 8.97 21.01 -3.31
N ARG A 208 8.57 20.15 -2.35
CA ARG A 208 7.77 20.47 -1.14
C ARG A 208 6.26 20.67 -1.35
N ALA A 209 5.74 20.63 -2.58
CA ALA A 209 4.30 20.57 -2.79
C ALA A 209 3.76 19.16 -2.54
N ARG A 210 2.53 19.07 -2.08
CA ARG A 210 1.86 17.78 -1.88
C ARG A 210 1.49 17.18 -3.21
N LYS A 211 1.71 15.88 -3.33
CA LYS A 211 1.20 15.11 -4.46
C LYS A 211 -0.32 15.00 -4.33
N GLY A 212 -1.02 15.23 -5.43
CA GLY A 212 -2.45 14.92 -5.49
C GLY A 212 -2.67 13.41 -5.38
N ARG A 213 -3.86 13.02 -4.91
CA ARG A 213 -4.24 11.63 -4.69
C ARG A 213 -5.61 11.33 -5.27
N PHE A 214 -5.82 10.09 -5.69
CA PHE A 214 -7.09 9.63 -6.26
C PHE A 214 -7.39 8.19 -5.82
N ILE A 215 -8.67 7.83 -5.78
CA ILE A 215 -9.07 6.45 -5.52
C ILE A 215 -8.81 5.63 -6.79
N SER A 216 -8.07 4.53 -6.66
CA SER A 216 -7.91 3.56 -7.73
C SER A 216 -9.23 2.81 -7.92
N GLY A 217 -9.72 2.77 -9.16
CA GLY A 217 -10.86 1.96 -9.57
C GLY A 217 -10.44 0.64 -10.17
#